data_AF-A0A7W1B3F6-F1
#
_entry.id   AF-A0A7W1B3F6-F1
#
_cell.length_a   1.000
_cell.length_b   1.000
_cell.length_c   1.000
_cell.angle_alpha   90.00
_cell.angle_beta   90.00
_cell.angle_gamma   90.00
#
_symmetry.space_group_name_H-M   'P 1'
#
loop_
_entity.id
_entity.type
_entity.pdbx_description
1 polymer ?
#
loop_
_entity_poly.entity_id
_entity_poly.type
_entity_poly.pdbx_seq_one_letter_code
_entity_poly.pdbx_strand_id
1 'polypeptide(L)' 'MALRCRYDVADGLVKAAAELGELRRQLAAQEAALVERTAGMARDLVAHHVSMRDTAALLDITPGRVSQLAKAAKL' A
#
# COMPACT_ATOMS: atom_id res chain seq x y z
N MET A 1 -14.75 -13.33 -18.43
CA MET A 1 -16.03 -13.88 -17.92
C MET A 1 -16.89 -12.70 -17.47
N ALA A 2 -17.79 -12.22 -18.33
CA ALA A 2 -18.55 -11.00 -18.08
C ALA A 2 -19.77 -11.31 -17.21
N LEU A 3 -19.84 -10.74 -16.02
CA LEU A 3 -21.02 -10.77 -15.15
C LEU A 3 -22.18 -10.06 -15.86
N ARG A 4 -23.13 -10.83 -16.42
CA ARG A 4 -24.42 -10.30 -16.90
C ARG A 4 -25.42 -10.26 -15.74
N CYS A 5 -25.12 -9.48 -14.70
CA CYS A 5 -26.15 -9.10 -13.75
C CYS A 5 -26.87 -7.88 -14.32
N ARG A 6 -28.10 -8.07 -14.79
CA ARG A 6 -29.02 -6.96 -15.10
C ARG A 6 -29.60 -6.52 -13.75
N TYR A 7 -29.02 -5.47 -13.16
CA TYR A 7 -29.52 -4.92 -11.91
C TYR A 7 -30.84 -4.18 -12.21
N ASP A 8 -31.94 -4.69 -11.69
CA ASP A 8 -33.27 -4.04 -11.72
C ASP A 8 -33.41 -3.14 -10.48
N VAL A 9 -32.45 -2.25 -10.30
CA VAL A 9 -32.33 -1.39 -9.11
C VAL A 9 -31.81 -0.04 -9.57
N ALA A 10 -32.45 1.03 -9.09
CA ALA A 10 -32.18 2.43 -9.38
C ALA A 10 -30.75 2.68 -9.90
N ASP A 11 -30.63 2.96 -11.20
CA ASP A 11 -29.37 3.01 -11.96
C ASP A 11 -28.27 3.84 -11.27
N GLY A 12 -28.66 4.86 -10.49
CA GLY A 12 -27.75 5.69 -9.69
C GLY A 12 -27.01 4.93 -8.58
N LEU A 13 -27.66 3.97 -7.90
CA LEU A 13 -27.03 3.20 -6.81
C LEU A 13 -26.00 2.21 -7.35
N VAL A 14 -26.33 1.53 -8.46
CA VAL A 14 -25.42 0.59 -9.13
C VAL A 14 -24.20 1.33 -9.67
N LYS A 15 -24.40 2.49 -10.29
CA LYS A 15 -23.32 3.36 -10.75
C LYS A 15 -22.42 3.82 -9.59
N ALA A 16 -22.99 4.32 -8.50
CA ALA A 16 -22.23 4.75 -7.33
C ALA A 16 -21.43 3.59 -6.70
N ALA A 17 -22.01 2.38 -6.64
CA ALA A 17 -21.30 1.20 -6.14
C ALA A 17 -20.12 0.80 -7.06
N ALA A 18 -20.29 0.88 -8.37
CA ALA A 18 -19.22 0.61 -9.34
C ALA A 18 -18.08 1.64 -9.22
N GLU A 19 -18.42 2.92 -9.10
CA GLU A 19 -17.47 4.02 -8.89
C GLU A 19 -16.69 3.85 -7.57
N LEU A 20 -17.37 3.51 -6.48
CA LEU A 20 -16.71 3.21 -5.21
C LEU A 20 -15.78 2.01 -5.31
N GLY A 21 -16.19 0.95 -6.02
CA GLY A 21 -15.34 -0.22 -6.27
C GLY A 21 -14.07 0.14 -7.06
N GLU A 22 -14.18 1.02 -8.04
CA GLU A 22 -13.04 1.52 -8.80
C GLU A 22 -12.10 2.36 -7.93
N LEU A 23 -12.64 3.29 -7.13
CA LEU A 23 -11.86 4.07 -6.18
C LEU A 23 -11.09 3.17 -5.20
N ARG A 24 -11.73 2.11 -4.69
CA ARG A 24 -11.05 1.13 -3.82
C ARG A 24 -9.88 0.45 -4.50
N ARG A 25 -10.02 0.07 -5.78
CA ARG A 25 -8.93 -0.55 -6.55
C ARG A 25 -7.77 0.43 -6.76
N GLN A 26 -8.09 1.68 -7.06
CA GLN A 26 -7.08 2.73 -7.23
C GLN A 26 -6.31 3.00 -5.93
N LEU A 27 -7.01 3.12 -4.80
CA LEU A 27 -6.38 3.27 -3.49
C LEU A 27 -5.52 2.06 -3.13
N ALA A 28 -6.00 0.84 -3.39
CA ALA A 28 -5.21 -0.37 -3.13
C ALA A 28 -3.92 -0.41 -3.98
N ALA A 29 -3.98 0.04 -5.24
CA ALA A 29 -2.80 0.14 -6.10
C ALA A 29 -1.81 1.21 -5.60
N GLN A 30 -2.32 2.36 -5.14
CA GLN A 30 -1.50 3.41 -4.55
C GLN A 30 -0.85 2.97 -3.24
N GLU A 31 -1.60 2.29 -2.38
CA GLU A 31 -1.10 1.73 -1.12
C GLU A 31 -0.01 0.69 -1.37
N ALA A 32 -0.20 -0.22 -2.34
CA ALA A 32 0.83 -1.18 -2.73
C ALA A 32 2.11 -0.50 -3.22
N ALA A 33 1.99 0.53 -4.07
CA ALA A 33 3.15 1.30 -4.54
C ALA A 33 3.85 2.05 -3.40
N LEU A 34 3.10 2.59 -2.44
CA LEU A 34 3.65 3.26 -1.27
C LEU A 34 4.41 2.27 -0.38
N VAL A 35 3.85 1.08 -0.13
CA VAL A 35 4.52 0.02 0.64
C VAL A 35 5.85 -0.38 0.02
N GLU A 36 5.91 -0.57 -1.30
CA GLU A 36 7.16 -0.89 -2.01
C GLU A 36 8.19 0.24 -1.89
N ARG A 37 7.76 1.50 -2.05
CA ARG A 37 8.65 2.67 -1.90
C ARG A 37 9.17 2.81 -0.46
N THR A 38 8.31 2.63 0.53
CA THR A 38 8.70 2.64 1.95
C THR A 38 9.69 1.52 2.26
N ALA A 39 9.49 0.32 1.69
CA ALA A 39 10.43 -0.78 1.83
C ALA A 39 11.80 -0.45 1.22
N GLY A 40 11.83 0.13 0.02
CA GLY A 40 13.07 0.62 -0.61
C GLY A 40 13.79 1.65 0.25
N MET A 41 13.10 2.71 0.66
CA MET A 41 13.70 3.75 1.50
C MET A 41 14.20 3.23 2.85
N ALA A 42 13.45 2.33 3.49
CA ALA A 42 13.88 1.73 4.75
C ALA A 42 15.20 0.95 4.59
N ARG A 43 15.38 0.24 3.47
CA ARG A 43 16.61 -0.48 3.15
C ARG A 43 17.76 0.47 2.89
N ASP A 44 17.54 1.50 2.09
CA ASP A 44 18.56 2.49 1.74
C ASP A 44 19.04 3.22 2.99
N LEU A 45 18.14 3.68 3.86
CA LEU A 45 18.48 4.35 5.11
C LEU A 45 19.33 3.45 6.03
N VAL A 46 18.96 2.18 6.18
CA VAL A 46 19.73 1.22 6.99
C VAL A 46 21.09 0.93 6.35
N ALA A 47 21.17 0.82 5.02
CA ALA A 47 22.42 0.63 4.29
C ALA A 47 23.36 1.84 4.44
N HIS A 48 22.81 3.04 4.61
CA HIS A 48 23.54 4.28 4.91
C HIS A 48 23.77 4.50 6.42
N HIS A 49 23.68 3.45 7.24
CA HIS A 49 23.94 3.46 8.68
C HIS A 49 23.01 4.38 9.50
N VAL A 50 21.85 4.76 8.97
CA VAL A 50 20.82 5.43 9.77
C VAL A 50 20.23 4.44 10.78
N SER A 51 20.03 4.88 12.03
CA SER A 51 19.53 3.98 13.07
C SER A 51 18.11 3.49 12.74
N MET A 52 17.75 2.30 13.23
CA MET A 52 16.40 1.76 13.02
C MET A 52 15.31 2.64 13.65
N ARG A 53 15.62 3.35 14.73
CA ARG A 53 14.69 4.28 15.40
C ARG A 53 14.46 5.53 14.56
N ASP A 54 15.52 6.09 14.00
CA ASP A 54 15.40 7.30 13.18
C ASP A 54 14.73 6.98 11.85
N THR A 55 15.07 5.84 11.24
CA THR A 55 14.40 5.32 10.03
C THR A 55 12.90 5.15 10.28
N ALA A 56 12.52 4.57 11.43
CA ALA A 56 11.14 4.40 11.84
C ALA A 56 10.41 5.75 11.99
N ALA A 57 11.03 6.74 12.63
CA ALA A 57 10.47 8.07 12.80
C ALA A 57 10.31 8.82 11.46
N LEU A 58 11.30 8.71 10.56
CA LEU A 58 11.26 9.37 9.24
C LEU A 58 10.21 8.78 8.30
N LEU A 59 9.98 7.46 8.38
CA LEU A 59 9.04 6.75 7.52
C LEU A 59 7.67 6.53 8.18
N ASP A 60 7.45 7.08 9.38
CA ASP A 60 6.23 6.91 10.19
C ASP A 60 5.78 5.44 10.33
N ILE A 61 6.73 4.57 10.65
CA ILE A 61 6.49 3.13 10.88
C ILE A 61 7.15 2.68 12.18
N THR A 62 6.81 1.49 12.66
CA THR A 62 7.43 0.96 13.88
C THR A 62 8.87 0.48 13.62
N PRO A 63 9.78 0.56 14.62
CA PRO A 63 11.13 -0.01 14.50
C PRO A 63 11.12 -1.52 14.19
N GLY A 64 10.12 -2.25 14.69
CA GLY A 64 9.91 -3.66 14.36
C GLY A 64 9.66 -3.88 12.87
N ARG A 65 8.89 -3.00 12.23
CA ARG A 65 8.64 -3.04 10.78
C ARG A 65 9.91 -2.74 9.99
N VAL A 66 10.71 -1.75 10.41
CA VAL A 66 12.03 -1.48 9.80
C VAL A 66 12.93 -2.71 9.85
N SER A 67 13.00 -3.38 11.01
CA SER A 67 13.79 -4.62 11.19
C SER A 67 13.34 -5.73 10.24
N GLN A 68 12.04 -5.90 10.04
CA GLN A 68 11.50 -6.89 9.09
C GLN A 68 11.87 -6.55 7.64
N LEU A 69 11.71 -5.29 7.23
CA LEU A 69 11.99 -4.82 5.87
C LEU A 69 13.48 -4.91 5.51
N ALA A 70 14.35 -4.59 6.47
CA ALA A 70 15.80 -4.74 6.31
C ALA A 70 16.23 -6.21 6.22
N LYS A 71 15.63 -7.11 7.02
CA LYS A 71 15.92 -8.56 6.97
C LYS A 71 15.42 -9.24 5.70
N ALA A 72 14.24 -8.84 5.20
CA ALA A 72 13.71 -9.35 3.95
C ALA A 72 14.59 -8.97 2.74
N ALA A 73 15.42 -7.95 2.89
CA ALA A 73 16.29 -7.44 1.85
C ALA A 73 17.64 -8.16 1.72
N LYS A 74 17.95 -9.14 2.59
CA LYS A 74 19.24 -9.87 2.67
C LYS A 74 20.07 -9.78 1.37
N LEU A 75 20.93 -8.76 1.34
CA LEU A 75 22.31 -8.86 0.86
C LEU A 75 23.06 -9.80 1.80
#